data_AF-A0A432KH45-F1
#
_entry.id   AF-A0A432KH45-F1
#
_cell.length_a   1.000
_cell.length_b   1.000
_cell.length_c   1.000
_cell.angle_alpha   90.00
_cell.angle_beta   90.00
_cell.angle_gamma   90.00
#
_symmetry.space_group_name_H-M   'P 1'
#
loop_
_entity.id
_entity.type
_entity.pdbx_description
1 polymer ?
#
loop_
_entity_poly.entity_id
_entity_poly.type
_entity_poly.pdbx_seq_one_letter_code
_entity_poly.pdbx_strand_id
1 'polypeptide(L)'
;EEAYQKCLNSDNSENHVKDVFAPFTYEQISNKIAELVKVDTIEAEVEVIYQTVENLHKASPEHLGDWYFTGDFPTKGGNRVVNKAFVNFMEGKEVRAY
;
A
#
# COMPACT_ATOMS: atom_id res chain seq x y z
N GLU A 1 -4.54 -9.08 11.60
CA GLU A 1 -5.03 -8.75 12.95
C GLU A 1 -4.18 -7.70 13.65
N GLU A 2 -2.85 -7.85 13.75
CA GLU A 2 -1.99 -6.89 14.45
C GLU A 2 -2.12 -5.44 13.93
N ALA A 3 -2.01 -5.23 12.61
CA ALA A 3 -2.15 -3.90 12.01
C ALA A 3 -3.54 -3.25 12.29
N TYR A 4 -4.60 -4.06 12.29
CA TYR A 4 -5.97 -3.60 12.58
C TYR A 4 -6.06 -3.13 14.04
N GLN A 5 -5.55 -3.91 14.98
CA GLN A 5 -5.51 -3.54 16.39
C GLN A 5 -4.65 -2.29 16.63
N LYS A 6 -3.52 -2.12 15.93
CA LYS A 6 -2.70 -0.90 15.99
C LYS A 6 -3.45 0.33 15.46
N CYS A 7 -4.22 0.18 14.39
CA CYS A 7 -5.07 1.27 13.85
C CYS A 7 -6.16 1.71 14.84
N LEU A 8 -6.74 0.78 15.61
CA LEU A 8 -7.79 1.09 16.59
C LEU A 8 -7.24 1.73 17.87
N ASN A 9 -6.07 1.30 18.33
CA ASN A 9 -5.57 1.62 19.68
C ASN A 9 -4.49 2.71 19.73
N SER A 10 -4.10 3.28 18.59
CA SER A 10 -3.09 4.36 18.51
C SER A 10 -3.70 5.71 18.16
N ASP A 11 -2.89 6.78 18.26
CA ASP A 11 -3.28 8.12 17.80
C ASP A 11 -3.26 8.28 16.27
N ASN A 12 -2.95 7.20 15.55
CA ASN A 12 -2.81 7.12 14.10
C ASN A 12 -1.85 8.17 13.52
N SER A 13 -0.83 8.56 14.29
CA SER A 13 0.23 9.45 13.82
C SER A 13 1.22 8.75 12.88
N GLU A 14 1.25 7.42 12.86
CA GLU A 14 2.05 6.54 12.00
C GLU A 14 1.13 5.65 11.14
N ASN A 15 1.62 5.22 9.97
CA ASN A 15 0.89 4.30 9.10
C ASN A 15 1.14 2.83 9.51
N HIS A 16 0.17 2.23 10.21
CA HIS A 16 0.26 0.85 10.67
C HIS A 16 -0.04 -0.17 9.57
N VAL A 17 -0.59 0.28 8.44
CA VAL A 17 -0.88 -0.59 7.29
C VAL A 17 0.41 -1.09 6.64
N LYS A 18 1.54 -0.40 6.84
CA LYS A 18 2.87 -0.88 6.40
C LYS A 18 3.18 -2.29 6.93
N ASP A 19 2.73 -2.63 8.14
CA ASP A 19 2.94 -3.94 8.75
C ASP A 19 2.26 -5.08 7.98
N VAL A 20 1.20 -4.78 7.22
CA VAL A 20 0.53 -5.77 6.36
C VAL A 20 1.45 -6.18 5.21
N PHE A 21 2.25 -5.25 4.69
CA PHE A 21 3.11 -5.47 3.53
C PHE A 21 4.55 -5.83 3.91
N ALA A 22 4.99 -5.49 5.13
CA ALA A 22 6.35 -5.73 5.62
C ALA A 22 6.87 -7.18 5.48
N PRO A 23 6.05 -8.24 5.60
CA PRO A 23 6.51 -9.62 5.41
C PRO A 23 6.78 -10.00 3.95
N PHE A 24 6.44 -9.13 2.98
CA PHE A 24 6.49 -9.43 1.56
C PHE A 24 7.55 -8.61 0.84
N THR A 25 8.22 -9.23 -0.12
CA THR A 25 9.11 -8.53 -1.05
C THR A 25 8.31 -7.80 -2.12
N TYR A 26 8.91 -6.80 -2.77
CA TYR A 26 8.28 -6.12 -3.91
C TYR A 26 7.94 -7.08 -5.06
N GLU A 27 8.73 -8.13 -5.27
CA GLU A 27 8.45 -9.16 -6.26
C GLU A 27 7.21 -9.98 -5.88
N GLN A 28 7.07 -10.38 -4.62
CA GLN A 28 5.88 -11.10 -4.14
C GLN A 28 4.61 -10.25 -4.28
N ILE A 29 4.70 -8.96 -3.96
CA ILE A 29 3.57 -8.03 -4.14
C ILE A 29 3.24 -7.88 -5.63
N SER A 30 4.25 -7.71 -6.50
CA SER A 30 4.05 -7.57 -7.94
C SER A 30 3.42 -8.82 -8.56
N ASN A 31 3.86 -10.01 -8.13
CA ASN A 31 3.30 -11.29 -8.55
C ASN A 31 1.85 -11.44 -8.10
N LYS A 32 1.52 -11.00 -6.87
CA LYS A 32 0.14 -11.01 -6.39
C LYS A 32 -0.74 -10.03 -7.16
N ILE A 33 -0.22 -8.86 -7.53
CA ILE A 33 -0.94 -7.91 -8.38
C ILE A 33 -1.18 -8.53 -9.77
N ALA A 34 -0.18 -9.16 -10.36
CA ALA A 34 -0.30 -9.86 -11.64
C ALA A 34 -1.40 -10.95 -11.60
N GLU A 35 -1.45 -11.74 -10.53
CA GLU A 35 -2.51 -12.72 -10.28
C GLU A 35 -3.90 -12.06 -10.21
N LEU A 36 -4.03 -10.93 -9.51
CA LEU A 36 -5.31 -10.22 -9.31
C LEU A 36 -5.83 -9.54 -10.58
N VAL A 37 -4.94 -9.04 -11.45
CA VAL A 37 -5.33 -8.36 -12.70
C VAL A 37 -5.45 -9.31 -13.89
N LYS A 38 -4.88 -10.52 -13.80
CA LYS A 38 -5.02 -11.55 -14.83
C LYS A 38 -6.47 -12.02 -14.89
N VAL A 39 -7.07 -11.91 -16.07
CA VAL A 39 -8.40 -12.46 -16.34
C VAL A 39 -8.30 -13.89 -16.88
N ASP A 40 -9.31 -14.71 -16.61
CA ASP A 40 -9.32 -16.15 -16.92
C ASP A 40 -9.08 -16.49 -18.40
N THR A 41 -9.40 -15.56 -19.31
CA THR A 41 -9.20 -15.74 -20.75
C THR A 41 -7.74 -15.59 -21.19
N ILE A 42 -6.84 -15.15 -20.31
CA ILE A 42 -5.42 -15.01 -20.63
C ILE A 42 -4.71 -16.33 -20.29
N GLU A 43 -4.31 -17.07 -21.32
CA GLU A 43 -3.57 -18.32 -21.17
C GLU A 43 -2.06 -18.10 -20.91
N ALA A 44 -1.54 -16.93 -21.27
CA ALA A 44 -0.12 -16.58 -21.07
C ALA A 44 0.22 -16.26 -19.60
N GLU A 45 1.51 -16.34 -19.26
CA GLU A 45 2.03 -15.77 -18.03
C GLU A 45 1.93 -14.24 -18.07
N VAL A 46 1.52 -13.64 -16.96
CA VAL A 46 1.37 -12.19 -16.80
C VAL A 46 2.30 -11.77 -15.69
N GLU A 47 3.14 -10.78 -15.96
CA GLU A 47 4.00 -10.14 -14.98
C GLU A 47 3.70 -8.64 -14.96
N VAL A 48 3.74 -8.05 -13.77
CA VAL A 48 3.65 -6.61 -13.58
C VAL A 48 5.01 -6.10 -13.14
N ILE A 49 5.63 -5.28 -13.98
CA ILE A 49 6.97 -4.75 -13.74
C ILE A 49 6.85 -3.30 -13.26
N TYR A 50 7.31 -3.04 -12.04
CA TYR A 50 7.42 -1.69 -11.49
C TYR A 50 8.85 -1.17 -11.55
N GLN A 51 9.01 0.14 -11.72
CA GLN A 51 10.27 0.80 -11.45
C GLN A 51 10.53 0.74 -9.93
N THR A 52 11.73 0.33 -9.52
CA THR A 52 12.13 0.42 -8.10
C THR A 52 12.06 1.85 -7.58
N VAL A 53 11.72 2.03 -6.30
CA VAL A 53 11.66 3.37 -5.65
C VAL A 53 12.99 4.13 -5.79
N GLU A 54 14.12 3.42 -5.66
CA GLU A 54 15.45 4.01 -5.85
C GLU A 54 15.62 4.60 -7.26
N ASN A 55 15.22 3.85 -8.29
CA ASN A 55 15.36 4.32 -9.67
C ASN A 55 14.31 5.38 -10.01
N LEU A 56 13.13 5.38 -9.37
CA LEU A 56 12.17 6.48 -9.46
C LEU A 56 12.83 7.79 -8.99
N HIS A 57 13.53 7.77 -7.86
CA HIS A 57 14.26 8.94 -7.35
C HIS A 57 15.42 9.36 -8.25
N LYS A 58 16.11 8.42 -8.91
CA LYS A 58 17.15 8.75 -9.91
C LYS A 58 16.55 9.39 -11.16
N ALA A 59 15.42 8.89 -11.64
CA ALA A 59 14.76 9.38 -12.84
C ALA A 59 14.08 10.74 -12.62
N SER A 60 13.62 11.02 -11.40
CA SER A 60 12.84 12.19 -11.07
C SER A 60 13.27 12.84 -9.73
N PRO A 61 14.49 13.38 -9.66
CA PRO A 61 15.10 13.83 -8.40
C PRO A 61 14.40 15.01 -7.74
N GLU A 62 13.65 15.82 -8.50
CA GLU A 62 12.90 16.97 -7.98
C GLU A 62 11.44 16.63 -7.58
N HIS A 63 11.01 15.37 -7.77
CA HIS A 63 9.65 14.92 -7.45
C HIS A 63 9.69 13.66 -6.57
N LEU A 64 9.87 13.86 -5.27
CA LEU A 64 10.08 12.80 -4.26
C LEU A 64 8.79 12.11 -3.78
N GLY A 65 7.74 12.11 -4.61
CA GLY A 65 6.43 11.63 -4.22
C GLY A 65 6.29 10.10 -4.32
N ASP A 66 6.87 9.38 -3.36
CA ASP A 66 6.91 7.90 -3.36
C ASP A 66 5.94 7.24 -2.36
N TRP A 67 5.25 8.01 -1.51
CA TRP A 67 4.42 7.50 -0.41
C TRP A 67 3.29 6.55 -0.85
N TYR A 68 2.85 6.60 -2.12
CA TYR A 68 1.91 5.63 -2.68
C TYR A 68 2.49 4.22 -2.79
N PHE A 69 3.81 4.09 -2.90
CA PHE A 69 4.54 2.83 -3.01
C PHE A 69 5.15 2.41 -1.67
N THR A 70 5.66 3.36 -0.88
CA THR A 70 6.36 3.09 0.38
C THR A 70 5.43 3.07 1.60
N GLY A 71 4.27 3.73 1.50
CA GLY A 71 3.39 4.00 2.63
C GLY A 71 3.91 5.08 3.58
N ASP A 72 5.02 5.75 3.25
CA ASP A 72 5.64 6.80 4.06
C ASP A 72 5.02 8.17 3.80
N PHE A 73 3.77 8.34 4.25
CA PHE A 73 3.07 9.61 4.06
C PHE A 73 3.79 10.77 4.75
N PRO A 74 3.95 11.93 4.08
CA PRO A 74 4.68 13.08 4.62
C PRO A 74 3.92 13.80 5.75
N THR A 75 2.66 13.43 6.01
CA THR A 75 1.81 14.10 7.00
C THR A 75 1.09 13.11 7.91
N LYS A 76 0.92 13.50 9.18
CA LYS A 76 0.07 12.77 10.13
C LYS A 76 -1.37 12.61 9.63
N GLY A 77 -1.87 13.58 8.85
CA GLY A 77 -3.19 13.48 8.21
C GLY A 77 -3.28 12.30 7.25
N GLY A 78 -2.25 12.09 6.42
CA GLY A 78 -2.15 10.94 5.54
C GLY A 78 -2.19 9.61 6.31
N ASN A 79 -1.40 9.51 7.38
CA ASN A 79 -1.37 8.33 8.27
C ASN A 79 -2.74 8.03 8.90
N ARG A 80 -3.46 9.06 9.34
CA ARG A 80 -4.83 8.90 9.86
C ARG A 80 -5.81 8.39 8.80
N VAL A 81 -5.73 8.93 7.58
CA VAL A 81 -6.64 8.53 6.50
C VAL A 81 -6.39 7.08 6.08
N VAL A 82 -5.14 6.65 5.91
CA VAL A 82 -4.84 5.26 5.51
C VAL A 82 -5.24 4.26 6.60
N ASN A 83 -4.97 4.54 7.88
CA ASN A 83 -5.36 3.66 8.98
C ASN A 83 -6.89 3.56 9.08
N LYS A 84 -7.61 4.68 8.94
CA LYS A 84 -9.08 4.68 8.92
C LYS A 84 -9.65 3.95 7.70
N ALA A 85 -9.03 4.11 6.53
CA ALA A 85 -9.43 3.37 5.33
C ALA A 85 -9.25 1.86 5.53
N PHE A 86 -8.16 1.43 6.15
CA PHE A 86 -7.92 0.03 6.48
C PHE A 86 -8.94 -0.52 7.49
N VAL A 87 -9.27 0.24 8.54
CA VAL A 87 -10.35 -0.13 9.48
C VAL A 87 -11.69 -0.27 8.75
N ASN A 88 -12.06 0.69 7.90
CA ASN A 88 -13.28 0.62 7.10
C ASN A 88 -13.32 -0.62 6.21
N PHE A 89 -12.20 -0.94 5.55
CA PHE A 89 -12.06 -2.14 4.73
C PHE A 89 -12.29 -3.42 5.55
N MET A 90 -11.63 -3.54 6.71
CA MET A 90 -11.76 -4.69 7.60
C MET A 90 -13.20 -4.86 8.14
N GLU A 91 -13.93 -3.76 8.28
CA GLU A 91 -15.32 -3.73 8.77
C GLU A 91 -16.38 -3.75 7.66
N GLY A 92 -15.98 -3.82 6.38
CA GLY A 92 -16.88 -3.82 5.24
C GLY A 92 -17.67 -2.51 5.05
N LYS A 93 -17.12 -1.38 5.52
CA LYS A 93 -17.76 -0.06 5.41
C LYS A 93 -17.33 0.65 4.12
N GLU A 94 -18.29 0.98 3.27
CA GLU A 94 -18.06 1.68 2.00
C GLU A 94 -17.95 3.22 2.13
N VAL A 95 -17.73 3.73 3.34
CA VAL A 95 -17.63 5.18 3.60
C VAL A 95 -16.23 5.71 3.32
N ARG A 96 -16.15 6.95 2.84
CA ARG A 96 -14.86 7.63 2.64
C ARG A 96 -14.11 7.80 3.96
N ALA A 97 -12.80 7.61 3.91
CA ALA A 97 -11.95 7.75 5.08
C ALA A 97 -11.66 9.22 5.43
N TYR A 98 -11.61 10.10 4.42
CA TYR A 98 -11.44 11.56 4.58
C TYR A 98 -12.77 12.30 4.70
#